data_AF-A0A1B9L2Z4-F1
#
_entry.id   AF-A0A1B9L2Z4-F1
#
_cell.length_a   1.000
_cell.length_b   1.000
_cell.length_c   1.000
_cell.angle_alpha   90.00
_cell.angle_beta   90.00
_cell.angle_gamma   90.00
#
_symmetry.space_group_name_H-M   'P 1'
#
loop_
_entity.id
_entity.type
_entity.pdbx_description
1 polymer ?
#
loop_
_entity_poly.entity_id
_entity_poly.type
_entity_poly.pdbx_seq_one_letter_code
_entity_poly.pdbx_strand_id
1 'polypeptide(L)'
;MKILKNDELVVKSLLSELLDEGLQYYKVNLSDSSQPINEADPFSRLRSIVVGLSNNDQEKIFNFLRIVMVDTMSTIFGTIDGSHFPPNINGDFVLTYNGEEIQGTLQDELIEKAEELGIYE
;
A
#
# COMPACT_ATOMS: atom_id res chain seq x y z
N MET A 1 -9.45 -20.23 17.78
CA MET A 1 -8.38 -19.34 17.29
C MET A 1 -7.90 -19.93 15.97
N LYS A 2 -8.20 -19.28 14.84
CA LYS A 2 -7.75 -19.74 13.52
C LYS A 2 -6.25 -19.41 13.45
N ILE A 3 -5.41 -20.41 13.19
CA ILE A 3 -3.99 -20.18 12.92
C ILE A 3 -3.93 -19.60 11.51
N LEU A 4 -3.40 -18.38 11.39
CA LEU A 4 -3.15 -17.75 10.09
C LEU A 4 -2.06 -18.56 9.39
N LYS A 5 -2.21 -18.76 8.08
CA LYS A 5 -1.11 -19.29 7.27
C LYS A 5 0.00 -18.23 7.13
N ASN A 6 1.20 -18.64 6.78
CA ASN A 6 2.37 -17.75 6.76
C ASN A 6 2.29 -16.69 5.64
N ASP A 7 1.73 -17.03 4.48
CA ASP A 7 1.38 -16.10 3.41
C ASP A 7 0.39 -15.03 3.90
N GLU A 8 -0.75 -15.44 4.47
CA GLU A 8 -1.78 -14.56 5.03
C GLU A 8 -1.20 -13.62 6.12
N LEU A 9 -0.34 -14.17 7.00
CA LEU A 9 0.35 -13.39 8.03
C LEU A 9 1.25 -12.32 7.42
N VAL A 10 2.12 -12.70 6.48
CA VAL A 10 3.07 -11.78 5.83
C VAL A 10 2.32 -10.66 5.10
N VAL A 11 1.29 -11.00 4.33
CA VAL A 11 0.47 -10.03 3.60
C VAL A 11 -0.19 -9.05 4.57
N LYS A 12 -0.82 -9.54 5.63
CA LYS A 12 -1.51 -8.68 6.61
C LYS A 12 -0.55 -7.77 7.36
N SER A 13 0.63 -8.26 7.74
CA SER A 13 1.65 -7.46 8.39
C SER A 13 2.16 -6.34 7.48
N LEU A 14 2.48 -6.65 6.23
CA LEU A 14 2.97 -5.66 5.27
C LEU A 14 1.90 -4.62 4.91
N LEU A 15 0.65 -5.03 4.74
CA LEU A 15 -0.44 -4.12 4.44
C LEU A 15 -0.71 -3.16 5.61
N SER A 16 -0.67 -3.67 6.85
CA SER A 16 -0.81 -2.83 8.06
C SER A 16 0.32 -1.83 8.17
N GLU A 17 1.58 -2.24 7.96
CA GLU A 17 2.71 -1.29 7.93
C GLU A 17 2.52 -0.19 6.87
N LEU A 18 2.09 -0.58 5.66
CA LEU A 18 1.87 0.35 4.56
C LEU A 18 0.75 1.37 4.85
N LEU A 19 -0.38 0.92 5.41
CA LEU A 19 -1.57 1.75 5.59
C LEU A 19 -1.63 2.45 6.96
N ASP A 20 -1.24 1.77 8.03
CA ASP A 20 -1.32 2.29 9.39
C ASP A 20 -0.13 3.19 9.71
N GLU A 21 1.04 2.94 9.13
CA GLU A 21 2.22 3.78 9.33
C GLU A 21 2.49 4.65 8.10
N GLY A 22 2.64 4.04 6.93
CA GLY A 22 2.99 4.75 5.70
C GLY A 22 1.96 5.81 5.29
N LEU A 23 0.70 5.42 5.09
CA LEU A 23 -0.36 6.36 4.70
C LEU A 23 -0.64 7.38 5.81
N GLN A 24 -0.56 6.99 7.09
CA GLN A 24 -0.76 7.94 8.19
C GLN A 24 0.34 8.99 8.25
N TYR A 25 1.60 8.62 7.98
CA TYR A 25 2.67 9.59 7.83
C TYR A 25 2.36 10.62 6.74
N TYR A 26 1.89 10.18 5.56
CA TYR A 26 1.47 11.10 4.51
C TYR A 26 0.30 11.98 4.93
N LYS A 27 -0.72 11.42 5.58
CA LYS A 27 -1.87 12.17 6.10
C LYS A 27 -1.45 13.30 7.04
N VAL A 28 -0.70 12.96 8.08
CA VAL A 28 -0.25 13.92 9.09
C VAL A 28 0.58 15.02 8.44
N ASN A 29 1.56 14.66 7.61
CA ASN A 29 2.50 15.65 7.08
C ASN A 29 1.91 16.45 5.92
N LEU A 30 1.02 15.91 5.07
CA LEU A 30 0.41 16.66 3.97
C LEU A 30 -0.72 17.58 4.43
N SER A 31 -1.34 17.30 5.58
CA SER A 31 -2.36 18.15 6.19
C SER A 31 -1.82 19.16 7.21
N ASP A 32 -0.51 19.15 7.50
CA ASP A 32 0.11 20.06 8.47
C ASP A 32 0.37 21.46 7.89
N SER A 33 -0.52 22.40 8.20
CA SER A 33 -0.42 23.80 7.77
C SER A 33 0.60 24.64 8.56
N SER A 34 1.20 24.10 9.62
CA SER A 34 2.19 24.84 10.43
C SER A 34 3.58 24.92 9.79
N GLN A 35 3.79 24.13 8.73
CA GLN A 35 5.10 23.91 8.15
C GLN A 35 5.37 24.89 7.01
N PRO A 36 6.62 25.33 6.83
CA PRO A 36 6.96 26.26 5.76
C PRO A 36 6.80 25.62 4.37
N ILE A 37 6.37 26.42 3.40
CA ILE A 37 6.33 26.02 1.99
C ILE A 37 7.75 26.12 1.41
N ASN A 38 8.20 25.03 0.79
CA ASN A 38 9.49 24.90 0.12
C ASN A 38 9.26 24.33 -1.28
N GLU A 39 9.29 25.20 -2.30
CA GLU A 39 9.04 24.81 -3.70
C GLU A 39 10.08 23.81 -4.27
N ALA A 40 11.23 23.62 -3.63
CA ALA A 40 12.19 22.60 -4.05
C ALA A 40 11.79 21.19 -3.62
N ASP A 41 11.01 21.07 -2.55
CA ASP A 41 10.60 19.78 -1.95
C ASP A 41 9.26 19.29 -2.56
N PRO A 42 9.24 18.12 -3.24
CA PRO A 42 8.01 17.54 -3.76
C PRO A 42 6.91 17.36 -2.70
N PHE A 43 7.31 17.04 -1.47
CA PHE A 43 6.37 16.85 -0.37
C PHE A 43 5.73 18.18 0.02
N SER A 44 6.54 19.23 0.21
CA SER A 44 6.05 20.56 0.53
C SER A 44 5.16 21.16 -0.56
N ARG A 45 5.47 20.92 -1.85
CA ARG A 45 4.61 21.34 -2.96
C ARG A 45 3.22 20.72 -2.87
N LEU A 46 3.12 19.40 -2.64
CA LEU A 46 1.82 18.76 -2.50
C LEU A 46 1.07 19.25 -1.24
N ARG A 47 1.78 19.40 -0.11
CA ARG A 47 1.22 19.95 1.13
C ARG A 47 0.58 21.31 0.91
N SER A 48 1.24 22.21 0.16
CA SER A 48 0.71 23.55 -0.14
C SER A 48 -0.67 23.53 -0.82
N ILE A 49 -0.97 22.47 -1.57
CA ILE A 49 -2.28 22.24 -2.20
C ILE A 49 -3.24 21.61 -1.20
N VAL A 50 -2.81 20.54 -0.51
CA VAL A 50 -3.66 19.76 0.40
C VAL A 50 -4.19 20.59 1.55
N VAL A 51 -3.38 21.46 2.16
CA VAL A 51 -3.82 22.31 3.29
C VAL A 51 -4.88 23.35 2.89
N GLY A 52 -4.99 23.66 1.59
CA GLY A 52 -6.02 24.55 1.05
C GLY A 52 -7.37 23.86 0.79
N LEU A 53 -7.44 22.53 0.90
CA LEU A 53 -8.65 21.75 0.64
C LEU A 53 -9.50 21.56 1.89
N SER A 54 -10.80 21.34 1.71
CA SER A 54 -11.69 20.91 2.78
C SER A 54 -11.28 19.52 3.31
N ASN A 55 -11.58 19.22 4.57
CA ASN A 55 -11.29 17.89 5.14
C ASN A 55 -11.86 16.74 4.29
N ASN A 56 -13.06 16.93 3.73
CA ASN A 56 -13.71 15.97 2.84
C ASN A 56 -12.95 15.78 1.51
N ASP A 57 -12.37 16.84 0.95
CA ASP A 57 -11.58 16.72 -0.27
C ASP A 57 -10.17 16.18 -0.01
N GLN A 58 -9.58 16.49 1.15
CA GLN A 58 -8.35 15.83 1.60
C GLN A 58 -8.56 14.32 1.77
N GLU A 59 -9.67 13.90 2.37
CA GLU A 59 -10.01 12.49 2.54
C GLU A 59 -10.08 11.75 1.20
N LYS A 60 -10.69 12.34 0.16
CA LYS A 60 -10.70 11.77 -1.20
C LYS A 60 -9.30 11.55 -1.76
N ILE A 61 -8.36 12.48 -1.54
CA ILE A 61 -6.97 12.33 -1.97
C ILE A 61 -6.31 11.16 -1.25
N PHE A 62 -6.48 11.07 0.07
CA PHE A 62 -5.87 9.99 0.84
C PHE A 62 -6.49 8.62 0.55
N ASN A 63 -7.79 8.56 0.23
CA ASN A 63 -8.43 7.34 -0.22
C ASN A 63 -7.88 6.90 -1.58
N PHE A 64 -7.62 7.84 -2.48
CA PHE A 64 -6.92 7.53 -3.74
C PHE A 64 -5.49 7.04 -3.51
N LEU A 65 -4.72 7.67 -2.60
CA LEU A 65 -3.37 7.19 -2.24
C LEU A 65 -3.39 5.78 -1.65
N ARG A 66 -4.42 5.45 -0.85
CA ARG A 66 -4.64 4.09 -0.32
C ARG A 66 -4.77 3.07 -1.45
N ILE A 67 -5.54 3.38 -2.50
CA ILE A 67 -5.68 2.52 -3.69
C ILE A 67 -4.33 2.36 -4.39
N VAL A 68 -3.61 3.45 -4.68
CA VAL A 68 -2.31 3.41 -5.35
C VAL A 68 -1.30 2.54 -4.59
N MET A 69 -1.28 2.65 -3.26
CA MET A 69 -0.43 1.84 -2.38
C MET A 69 -0.74 0.34 -2.52
N VAL A 70 -2.02 -0.04 -2.47
CA VAL A 70 -2.43 -1.45 -2.60
C VAL A 70 -2.18 -1.98 -4.02
N ASP A 71 -2.50 -1.22 -5.07
CA ASP A 71 -2.26 -1.63 -6.46
C ASP A 71 -0.77 -1.87 -6.73
N THR A 72 0.10 -1.04 -6.14
CA THR A 72 1.56 -1.22 -6.24
C THR A 72 1.99 -2.52 -5.58
N MET A 73 1.50 -2.79 -4.37
CA MET A 73 1.79 -4.04 -3.65
C MET A 73 1.24 -5.26 -4.38
N SER A 74 0.03 -5.15 -4.95
CA SER A 74 -0.61 -6.19 -5.77
C SER A 74 0.20 -6.51 -7.02
N THR A 75 0.78 -5.51 -7.67
CA THR A 75 1.67 -5.72 -8.82
C THR A 75 2.92 -6.52 -8.43
N ILE A 76 3.52 -6.20 -7.29
CA ILE A 76 4.71 -6.90 -6.77
C ILE A 76 4.35 -8.34 -6.40
N PHE A 77 3.28 -8.54 -5.62
CA PHE A 77 2.85 -9.87 -5.19
C PHE A 77 2.40 -10.74 -6.34
N GLY A 78 1.64 -10.20 -7.30
CA GLY A 78 1.29 -10.96 -8.49
C GLY A 78 2.52 -11.36 -9.31
N THR A 79 3.57 -10.54 -9.31
CA THR A 79 4.84 -10.90 -9.97
C THR A 79 5.52 -12.05 -9.24
N ILE A 80 5.53 -12.03 -7.91
CA ILE A 80 6.12 -13.09 -7.08
C ILE A 80 5.32 -14.40 -7.18
N ASP A 81 3.99 -14.30 -7.21
CA ASP A 81 3.07 -15.44 -7.35
C ASP A 81 3.06 -16.03 -8.77
N GLY A 82 3.58 -15.31 -9.76
CA GLY A 82 3.52 -15.70 -11.17
C GLY A 82 2.12 -15.49 -11.81
N SER A 83 1.27 -14.64 -11.21
CA SER A 83 -0.02 -14.20 -11.78
C SER A 83 0.08 -12.89 -12.56
N HIS A 84 1.19 -12.14 -12.41
CA HIS A 84 1.51 -10.92 -13.14
C HIS A 84 2.88 -11.04 -13.81
N PHE A 85 3.01 -10.55 -15.05
CA PHE A 85 4.21 -10.74 -15.88
C PHE A 85 4.78 -9.40 -16.36
N PRO A 86 5.62 -8.72 -15.55
CA PRO A 86 6.31 -7.52 -15.99
C PRO A 86 7.23 -7.78 -17.20
N PRO A 87 7.42 -6.79 -18.08
CA PRO A 87 8.26 -6.96 -19.25
C PRO A 87 9.73 -7.21 -18.86
N ASN A 88 10.40 -8.07 -19.62
CA ASN A 88 11.83 -8.41 -19.50
C ASN A 88 12.25 -9.24 -18.28
N ILE A 89 11.30 -9.82 -17.52
CA ILE A 89 11.57 -10.84 -16.51
C ILE A 89 10.75 -12.10 -16.84
N ASN A 90 11.43 -13.23 -17.01
CA ASN A 90 10.83 -14.45 -17.57
C ASN A 90 11.19 -15.71 -16.73
N GLY A 91 11.38 -15.53 -15.42
CA GLY A 91 11.72 -16.61 -14.49
C GLY A 91 10.80 -16.60 -13.29
N ASP A 92 10.82 -17.70 -12.53
CA ASP A 92 9.99 -17.86 -11.35
C ASP A 92 10.66 -17.23 -10.12
N PHE A 93 9.85 -16.60 -9.27
CA PHE A 93 10.28 -16.17 -7.94
C PHE A 93 9.95 -17.25 -6.92
N VAL A 94 10.87 -17.44 -5.96
CA VAL A 94 10.62 -18.26 -4.78
C VAL A 94 10.77 -17.35 -3.58
N LEU A 95 9.71 -17.24 -2.77
CA LEU A 95 9.71 -16.45 -1.56
C LEU A 95 9.46 -17.36 -0.37
N THR A 96 10.42 -17.42 0.55
CA THR A 96 10.28 -18.23 1.76
C THR A 96 10.21 -17.37 3.02
N TYR A 97 9.36 -17.78 3.96
CA TYR A 97 9.29 -17.24 5.30
C TYR A 97 9.36 -18.39 6.30
N ASN A 98 10.32 -18.35 7.23
CA ASN A 98 10.60 -19.45 8.17
C ASN A 98 10.81 -20.83 7.49
N GLY A 99 11.34 -20.83 6.27
CA GLY A 99 11.61 -22.06 5.50
C GLY A 99 10.38 -22.65 4.78
N GLU A 100 9.22 -22.00 4.86
CA GLU A 100 8.03 -22.34 4.08
C GLU A 100 7.94 -21.42 2.86
N GLU A 101 7.64 -21.99 1.70
CA GLU A 101 7.29 -21.22 0.50
C GLU A 101 5.92 -20.56 0.68
N ILE A 102 5.87 -19.25 0.50
CA ILE A 102 4.65 -18.46 0.71
C ILE A 102 4.10 -17.85 -0.59
N GLN A 103 4.82 -17.99 -1.70
CA GLN A 103 4.35 -17.52 -3.01
C GLN A 103 3.25 -18.44 -3.58
N GLY A 104 2.35 -17.84 -4.36
CA GLY A 104 1.24 -18.50 -5.07
C GLY A 104 -0.15 -17.98 -4.68
N THR A 105 -0.25 -17.23 -3.58
CA THR A 105 -1.51 -16.70 -3.02
C THR A 105 -1.37 -15.30 -2.43
N LEU A 106 -0.18 -14.68 -2.45
CA LEU A 106 0.09 -13.39 -1.80
C LEU A 106 -0.80 -12.27 -2.34
N GLN A 107 -1.01 -12.24 -3.66
CA GLN A 107 -1.85 -11.25 -4.32
C GLN A 107 -3.32 -11.43 -3.95
N ASP A 108 -3.80 -12.67 -3.93
CA ASP A 108 -5.20 -12.99 -3.60
C ASP A 108 -5.51 -12.60 -2.15
N GLU A 109 -4.63 -12.97 -1.21
CA GLU A 109 -4.74 -12.60 0.21
C GLU A 109 -4.72 -11.07 0.39
N LEU A 110 -3.94 -10.34 -0.42
CA LEU A 110 -3.90 -8.88 -0.38
C LEU A 110 -5.22 -8.27 -0.87
N ILE A 111 -5.75 -8.76 -2.00
CA ILE A 111 -6.99 -8.26 -2.60
C ILE A 111 -8.17 -8.53 -1.67
N GLU A 112 -8.29 -9.75 -1.14
CA GLU A 112 -9.34 -10.10 -0.16
C GLU A 112 -9.26 -9.15 1.04
N LYS A 113 -8.06 -8.92 1.57
CA LYS A 113 -7.91 -8.01 2.71
C LYS A 113 -8.21 -6.55 2.36
N ALA A 114 -7.87 -6.10 1.16
CA ALA A 114 -8.17 -4.76 0.69
C ALA A 114 -9.68 -4.53 0.53
N GLU A 115 -10.42 -5.52 0.05
CA GLU A 115 -11.87 -5.51 -0.03
C GLU A 115 -12.52 -5.47 1.36
N GLU A 116 -12.05 -6.29 2.31
CA GLU A 116 -12.52 -6.24 3.71
C GLU A 116 -12.34 -4.86 4.36
N LEU A 117 -11.30 -4.12 3.96
CA LEU A 117 -10.99 -2.78 4.46
C LEU A 117 -11.73 -1.66 3.69
N GLY A 118 -12.59 -2.03 2.72
CA GLY A 118 -13.31 -1.09 1.87
C GLY A 118 -12.37 -0.20 1.08
N ILE A 119 -11.23 -0.72 0.60
CA ILE A 119 -10.23 0.08 -0.12
C ILE A 119 -10.75 0.58 -1.46
N TYR A 120 -11.58 -0.23 -2.11
CA TYR A 120 -12.14 0.03 -3.43
C TYR A 120 -13.59 0.58 -3.39
N GLU A 121 -14.11 0.90 -2.21
CA GLU A 121 -15.44 1.50 -1.99
C GLU A 121 -15.41 3.03 -1.90
#